data_AF-A0A7V2TTH7-F1
#
_entry.id   AF-A0A7V2TTH7-F1
#
_cell.length_a   1.000
_cell.length_b   1.000
_cell.length_c   1.000
_cell.angle_alpha   90.00
_cell.angle_beta   90.00
_cell.angle_gamma   90.00
#
_symmetry.space_group_name_H-M   'P 1'
#
loop_
_entity.id
_entity.type
_entity.pdbx_description
1 polymer ?
#
loop_
_entity_poly.entity_id
_entity_poly.type
_entity_poly.pdbx_seq_one_letter_code
_entity_poly.pdbx_strand_id
1 'polypeptide(L)'
;MALSKKQQRIVEELERRIELCREFMNDWLLFNQIMTSYTSPGANKAQLENQFLKIKSKLAREHRVLQQALLDDFHIDGNTMNIVSGATSLEGIYSQSEVALKKLQTEWHRAFISINETLGILEDKKARAERGEKVFLPTQDMMAGAMGGGGMNQNTKTLLIIIAVAAALAFAFFFTPLGTMYKQMLGLP
;
A
#
# COMPACT_ATOMS: atom_id res chain seq x y z
N MET A 1 -29.91 -8.11 -19.24
CA MET A 1 -28.77 -7.90 -20.16
C MET A 1 -27.58 -8.65 -19.61
N ALA A 2 -26.91 -9.48 -20.40
CA ALA A 2 -25.70 -10.18 -19.95
C ALA A 2 -24.52 -9.18 -19.90
N LEU A 3 -23.79 -9.16 -18.78
CA LEU A 3 -22.57 -8.36 -18.64
C LEU A 3 -21.51 -8.81 -19.66
N SER A 4 -20.70 -7.87 -20.15
CA SER A 4 -19.57 -8.22 -21.01
C SER A 4 -18.53 -9.05 -20.24
N LYS A 5 -17.77 -9.92 -20.92
CA LYS A 5 -16.68 -10.71 -20.28
C LYS A 5 -15.67 -9.84 -19.50
N LYS A 6 -15.42 -8.61 -19.97
CA LYS A 6 -14.54 -7.66 -19.29
C LYS A 6 -15.17 -7.14 -17.98
N GLN A 7 -16.47 -6.84 -18.00
CA GLN A 7 -17.19 -6.43 -16.78
C GLN A 7 -17.32 -7.57 -15.78
N GLN A 8 -17.57 -8.81 -16.23
CA GLN A 8 -17.60 -9.98 -15.34
C GLN A 8 -16.30 -10.12 -14.55
N ARG A 9 -15.15 -10.02 -15.20
CA ARG A 9 -13.84 -10.03 -14.52
C ARG A 9 -13.65 -8.90 -13.51
N ILE A 10 -14.17 -7.71 -13.79
CA ILE A 10 -14.12 -6.57 -12.86
C ILE A 10 -14.96 -6.86 -11.61
N VAL A 11 -16.15 -7.42 -11.80
CA VAL A 11 -17.06 -7.79 -10.70
C VAL A 11 -16.43 -8.89 -9.84
N GLU A 12 -15.87 -9.93 -10.45
CA GLU A 12 -15.17 -11.02 -9.76
C GLU A 12 -13.99 -10.51 -8.92
N GLU A 13 -13.18 -9.60 -9.47
CA GLU A 13 -12.04 -9.01 -8.76
C GLU A 13 -12.51 -8.09 -7.61
N LEU A 14 -13.58 -7.30 -7.81
CA LEU A 14 -14.17 -6.49 -6.75
C LEU A 14 -14.75 -7.36 -5.63
N GLU A 15 -15.40 -8.47 -5.97
CA GLU A 15 -15.92 -9.43 -5.01
C GLU A 15 -14.80 -10.05 -4.16
N ARG A 16 -13.69 -10.44 -4.79
CA ARG A 16 -12.50 -10.90 -4.06
C ARG A 16 -11.96 -9.83 -3.11
N ARG A 17 -11.87 -8.56 -3.54
CA ARG A 17 -11.39 -7.46 -2.69
C ARG A 17 -12.32 -7.20 -1.50
N ILE A 18 -13.64 -7.28 -1.73
CA ILE A 18 -14.66 -7.18 -0.69
C ILE A 18 -14.49 -8.31 0.32
N GLU A 19 -14.29 -9.54 -0.12
CA GLU A 19 -14.09 -10.69 0.76
C GLU A 19 -12.84 -10.52 1.64
N LEU A 20 -11.71 -10.09 1.06
CA LEU A 20 -10.50 -9.78 1.82
C LEU A 20 -10.74 -8.69 2.88
N CYS A 21 -11.50 -7.64 2.53
CA CYS A 21 -11.79 -6.54 3.45
C CYS A 21 -12.72 -6.99 4.59
N ARG A 22 -13.69 -7.86 4.28
CA ARG A 22 -14.59 -8.48 5.28
C ARG A 22 -13.83 -9.42 6.21
N GLU A 23 -12.92 -10.23 5.69
CA GLU A 23 -12.08 -11.10 6.52
C GLU A 23 -11.26 -10.27 7.50
N PHE A 24 -10.58 -9.24 7.01
CA PHE A 24 -9.80 -8.33 7.85
C PHE A 24 -10.65 -7.62 8.91
N MET A 25 -11.86 -7.20 8.56
CA MET A 25 -12.80 -6.60 9.51
C MET A 25 -13.19 -7.60 10.62
N ASN A 26 -13.52 -8.83 10.26
CA ASN A 26 -13.89 -9.86 11.23
C ASN A 26 -12.73 -10.15 12.20
N ASP A 27 -11.52 -10.25 11.67
CA ASP A 27 -10.31 -10.41 12.46
C ASP A 27 -10.02 -9.20 13.35
N TRP A 28 -10.31 -7.98 12.87
CA TRP A 28 -10.17 -6.73 13.63
C TRP A 28 -11.12 -6.69 14.83
N LEU A 29 -12.36 -7.16 14.64
CA LEU A 29 -13.35 -7.32 15.70
C LEU A 29 -12.94 -8.41 16.69
N LEU A 30 -12.47 -9.56 16.20
CA LEU A 30 -11.98 -10.65 17.04
C LEU A 30 -10.79 -10.22 17.90
N PHE A 31 -9.87 -9.44 17.34
CA PHE A 31 -8.74 -8.86 18.07
C PHE A 31 -9.22 -8.03 19.28
N ASN A 32 -10.22 -7.17 19.08
CA ASN A 32 -10.80 -6.38 20.16
C ASN A 32 -11.57 -7.24 21.18
N GLN A 33 -12.28 -8.27 20.72
CA GLN A 33 -12.97 -9.21 21.59
C GLN A 33 -11.98 -9.95 22.51
N ILE A 34 -10.87 -10.45 21.96
CA ILE A 34 -9.81 -11.11 22.75
C ILE A 34 -9.22 -10.13 23.77
N MET A 35 -8.93 -8.90 23.34
CA MET A 35 -8.40 -7.85 24.21
C MET A 35 -9.33 -7.57 25.39
N THR A 36 -10.60 -7.26 25.11
CA THR A 36 -11.61 -6.96 26.13
C THR A 36 -11.96 -8.16 27.03
N SER A 37 -11.78 -9.39 26.55
CA SER A 37 -12.00 -10.60 27.35
C SER A 37 -10.95 -10.81 28.45
N TYR A 38 -9.78 -10.15 28.33
CA TYR A 38 -8.69 -10.29 29.31
C TYR A 38 -9.05 -9.80 30.72
N THR A 39 -9.98 -8.83 30.82
CA THR A 39 -10.44 -8.29 32.10
C THR A 39 -11.56 -9.11 32.74
N SER A 40 -12.08 -10.13 32.05
CA SER A 40 -13.18 -10.95 32.55
C SER A 40 -12.74 -11.85 33.71
N PRO A 41 -13.49 -11.90 34.82
CA PRO A 41 -13.23 -12.81 35.93
C PRO A 41 -13.25 -14.28 35.48
N GLY A 42 -12.20 -15.04 35.78
CA GLY A 42 -12.09 -16.45 35.40
C GLY A 42 -11.60 -16.72 33.98
N ALA A 43 -11.23 -15.67 33.22
CA ALA A 43 -10.64 -15.84 31.91
C ALA A 43 -9.29 -16.57 31.97
N ASN A 44 -9.07 -17.51 31.05
CA ASN A 44 -7.78 -18.16 30.90
C ASN A 44 -6.80 -17.20 30.20
N LYS A 45 -6.09 -16.40 31.00
CA LYS A 45 -5.15 -15.37 30.53
C LYS A 45 -4.08 -15.93 29.59
N ALA A 46 -3.51 -17.10 29.90
CA ALA A 46 -2.48 -17.73 29.08
C ALA A 46 -3.02 -18.13 27.70
N GLN A 47 -4.26 -18.63 27.64
CA GLN A 47 -4.92 -18.95 26.37
C GLN A 47 -5.26 -17.70 25.57
N LEU A 48 -5.79 -16.66 26.22
CA LEU A 48 -6.09 -15.38 25.57
C LEU A 48 -4.83 -14.71 25.02
N GLU A 49 -3.72 -14.74 25.74
CA GLU A 49 -2.43 -14.22 25.27
C GLU A 49 -1.96 -14.93 24.00
N ASN A 50 -2.05 -16.27 23.97
CA ASN A 50 -1.74 -17.05 22.78
C ASN A 50 -2.67 -16.73 21.60
N GLN A 51 -3.97 -16.55 21.85
CA GLN A 51 -4.91 -16.15 20.81
C GLN A 51 -4.60 -14.74 20.30
N PHE A 52 -4.30 -13.81 21.20
CA PHE A 52 -3.93 -12.43 20.91
C PHE A 52 -2.72 -12.35 19.96
N LEU A 53 -1.63 -13.06 20.27
CA LEU A 53 -0.44 -13.08 19.41
C LEU A 53 -0.71 -13.70 18.03
N LYS A 54 -1.56 -14.72 17.96
CA LYS A 54 -1.97 -15.34 16.69
C LYS A 54 -2.79 -14.37 15.83
N ILE A 55 -3.81 -13.73 16.40
CA ILE A 55 -4.66 -12.79 15.66
C ILE A 55 -3.88 -11.55 15.25
N LYS A 56 -2.99 -11.04 16.11
CA LYS A 56 -2.06 -9.94 15.80
C LYS A 56 -1.25 -10.25 14.54
N SER A 57 -0.68 -11.46 14.50
CA SER A 57 0.14 -11.90 13.36
C SER A 57 -0.70 -12.10 12.09
N LYS A 58 -1.95 -12.56 12.21
CA LYS A 58 -2.89 -12.72 11.09
C LYS A 58 -3.26 -11.36 10.50
N LEU A 59 -3.71 -10.42 11.34
CA LEU A 59 -4.02 -9.04 10.96
C LEU A 59 -2.88 -8.34 10.23
N ALA A 60 -1.64 -8.47 10.72
CA ALA A 60 -0.49 -7.85 10.07
C ALA A 60 -0.24 -8.38 8.65
N ARG A 61 -0.47 -9.68 8.42
CA ARG A 61 -0.35 -10.28 7.08
C ARG A 61 -1.50 -9.85 6.17
N GLU A 62 -2.73 -9.88 6.67
CA GLU A 62 -3.92 -9.47 5.92
C GLU A 62 -3.87 -8.00 5.53
N HIS A 63 -3.43 -7.11 6.41
CA HIS A 63 -3.24 -5.70 6.10
C HIS A 63 -2.29 -5.52 4.90
N ARG A 64 -1.20 -6.28 4.85
CA ARG A 64 -0.26 -6.25 3.72
C ARG A 64 -0.89 -6.78 2.44
N VAL A 65 -1.66 -7.86 2.52
CA VAL A 65 -2.39 -8.42 1.37
C VAL A 65 -3.44 -7.42 0.86
N LEU A 66 -4.18 -6.77 1.75
CA LEU A 66 -5.15 -5.73 1.41
C LEU A 66 -4.48 -4.53 0.73
N GLN A 67 -3.37 -4.04 1.27
CA GLN A 67 -2.64 -2.93 0.67
C GLN A 67 -2.19 -3.25 -0.77
N GLN A 68 -1.78 -4.49 -1.03
CA GLN A 68 -1.39 -4.95 -2.35
C GLN A 68 -2.58 -5.17 -3.29
N ALA A 69 -3.72 -5.60 -2.76
CA ALA A 69 -4.92 -5.92 -3.54
C ALA A 69 -5.74 -4.67 -3.90
N LEU A 70 -5.90 -3.72 -2.96
CA LEU A 70 -6.74 -2.55 -3.17
C LEU A 70 -6.04 -1.42 -3.93
N LEU A 71 -4.71 -1.29 -3.82
CA LEU A 71 -3.92 -0.24 -4.47
C LEU A 71 -4.50 1.15 -4.17
N ASP A 72 -4.97 1.90 -5.17
CA ASP A 72 -5.53 3.25 -5.00
C ASP A 72 -6.85 3.25 -4.20
N ASP A 73 -7.51 2.09 -4.07
CA ASP A 73 -8.72 1.94 -3.26
C ASP A 73 -8.42 1.68 -1.78
N PHE A 74 -7.14 1.60 -1.40
CA PHE A 74 -6.73 1.40 -0.02
C PHE A 74 -6.85 2.70 0.79
N HIS A 75 -7.94 2.84 1.54
CA HIS A 75 -8.23 4.01 2.37
C HIS A 75 -8.23 3.71 3.87
N ILE A 76 -7.68 2.55 4.29
CA ILE A 76 -7.54 2.20 5.69
C ILE A 76 -6.56 3.16 6.35
N ASP A 77 -6.90 3.66 7.55
CA ASP A 77 -6.10 4.64 8.27
C ASP A 77 -4.68 4.12 8.53
N GLY A 78 -3.66 4.92 8.19
CA GLY A 78 -2.26 4.53 8.31
C GLY A 78 -1.81 4.23 9.75
N ASN A 79 -2.55 4.69 10.76
CA ASN A 79 -2.29 4.38 12.17
C ASN A 79 -2.79 2.99 12.58
N THR A 80 -3.60 2.32 11.76
CA THR A 80 -4.19 1.00 12.06
C THR A 80 -3.11 -0.02 12.45
N MET A 81 -2.00 -0.08 11.70
CA MET A 81 -0.91 -1.00 12.04
C MET A 81 -0.04 -0.54 13.20
N ASN A 82 -0.04 0.75 13.54
CA ASN A 82 0.64 1.22 14.75
C ASN A 82 -0.02 0.65 16.00
N ILE A 83 -1.36 0.59 16.01
CA ILE A 83 -2.15 -0.05 17.09
C ILE A 83 -1.72 -1.52 17.25
N VAL A 84 -1.74 -2.28 16.15
CA VAL A 84 -1.39 -3.71 16.16
C VAL A 84 0.06 -3.92 16.59
N SER A 85 0.99 -3.09 16.09
CA SER A 85 2.41 -3.19 16.40
C SER A 85 2.73 -2.86 17.86
N GLY A 86 2.13 -1.78 18.41
CA GLY A 86 2.34 -1.29 19.77
C GLY A 86 1.73 -2.18 20.85
N ALA A 87 0.71 -2.95 20.51
CA ALA A 87 0.08 -3.93 21.39
C ALA A 87 0.97 -5.19 21.50
N THR A 88 1.99 -5.17 22.37
CA THR A 88 3.00 -6.24 22.48
C THR A 88 2.50 -7.51 23.16
N SER A 89 1.64 -7.36 24.18
CA SER A 89 0.98 -8.43 24.95
C SER A 89 -0.31 -7.89 25.56
N LEU A 90 -1.26 -8.76 25.95
CA LEU A 90 -2.46 -8.30 26.66
C LEU A 90 -2.10 -7.69 28.02
N GLU A 91 -1.17 -8.33 28.74
CA GLU A 91 -0.68 -7.81 30.01
C GLU A 91 -0.03 -6.43 29.84
N GLY A 92 0.81 -6.25 28.82
CA GLY A 92 1.45 -4.98 28.52
C GLY A 92 0.43 -3.87 28.20
N ILE A 93 -0.64 -4.19 27.47
CA ILE A 93 -1.72 -3.23 27.19
C ILE A 93 -2.41 -2.79 28.48
N TYR A 94 -2.83 -3.75 29.32
CA TYR A 94 -3.58 -3.46 30.54
C TYR A 94 -2.72 -2.92 31.69
N SER A 95 -1.38 -3.03 31.60
CA SER A 95 -0.45 -2.35 32.51
C SER A 95 -0.31 -0.85 32.24
N GLN A 96 -0.83 -0.34 31.12
CA GLN A 96 -0.78 1.08 30.79
C GLN A 96 -1.78 1.90 31.61
N SER A 97 -1.62 3.23 31.58
CA SER A 97 -2.57 4.12 32.23
C SER A 97 -3.96 4.06 31.58
N GLU A 98 -4.99 4.36 32.36
CA GLU A 98 -6.38 4.42 31.85
C GLU A 98 -6.51 5.39 30.66
N VAL A 99 -5.75 6.49 30.68
CA VAL A 99 -5.71 7.46 29.58
C VAL A 99 -5.15 6.83 28.30
N ALA A 100 -4.09 6.03 28.41
CA ALA A 100 -3.52 5.30 27.28
C ALA A 100 -4.49 4.25 26.73
N LEU A 101 -5.20 3.53 27.61
CA LEU A 101 -6.26 2.59 27.22
C LEU A 101 -7.41 3.28 26.47
N LYS A 102 -7.88 4.44 26.96
CA LYS A 102 -8.94 5.22 26.30
C LYS A 102 -8.49 5.74 24.93
N LYS A 103 -7.23 6.17 24.82
CA LYS A 103 -6.64 6.58 23.53
C LYS A 103 -6.59 5.39 22.56
N LEU A 104 -6.13 4.23 23.02
CA LEU A 104 -6.11 3.00 22.23
C LEU A 104 -7.50 2.65 21.70
N GLN A 105 -8.55 2.74 22.54
CA GLN A 105 -9.93 2.50 22.12
C GLN A 105 -10.41 3.49 21.06
N THR A 106 -10.05 4.77 21.19
CA THR A 106 -10.41 5.81 20.22
C THR A 106 -9.72 5.55 18.87
N GLU A 107 -8.41 5.25 18.89
CA GLU A 107 -7.66 4.90 17.69
C GLU A 107 -8.20 3.63 17.04
N TRP A 108 -8.58 2.64 17.85
CA TRP A 108 -9.21 1.41 17.38
C TRP A 108 -10.53 1.67 16.67
N HIS A 109 -11.39 2.53 17.24
CA HIS A 109 -12.68 2.87 16.64
C HIS A 109 -12.50 3.66 15.34
N ARG A 110 -11.52 4.57 15.28
CA ARG A 110 -11.17 5.28 14.07
C ARG A 110 -10.73 4.33 12.95
N ALA A 111 -9.88 3.35 13.26
CA ALA A 111 -9.50 2.32 12.31
C ALA A 111 -10.72 1.53 11.83
N PHE A 112 -11.61 1.12 12.75
CA PHE A 112 -12.85 0.43 12.41
C PHE A 112 -13.73 1.22 11.42
N ILE A 113 -13.87 2.53 11.59
CA ILE A 113 -14.60 3.39 10.65
C ILE A 113 -13.91 3.35 9.27
N SER A 114 -12.60 3.57 9.21
CA SER A 114 -11.87 3.61 7.93
C SER A 114 -11.94 2.29 7.14
N ILE A 115 -11.98 1.14 7.82
CA ILE A 115 -12.13 -0.16 7.17
C ILE A 115 -13.56 -0.31 6.62
N ASN A 116 -14.60 0.11 7.36
CA ASN A 116 -15.97 0.10 6.86
C ASN A 116 -16.18 1.06 5.69
N GLU A 117 -15.57 2.24 5.71
CA GLU A 117 -15.60 3.18 4.58
C GLU A 117 -14.95 2.56 3.34
N THR A 118 -13.79 1.92 3.51
CA THR A 118 -13.11 1.19 2.43
C THR A 118 -14.00 0.08 1.86
N LEU A 119 -14.66 -0.70 2.72
CA LEU A 119 -15.61 -1.73 2.32
C LEU A 119 -16.79 -1.13 1.53
N GLY A 120 -17.38 -0.05 2.02
CA GLY A 120 -18.49 0.64 1.35
C GLY A 120 -18.12 1.17 -0.03
N ILE A 121 -16.90 1.71 -0.20
CA ILE A 121 -16.39 2.14 -1.50
C ILE A 121 -16.30 0.95 -2.48
N LEU A 122 -15.81 -0.20 -2.02
CA LEU A 122 -15.70 -1.40 -2.86
C LEU A 122 -17.09 -1.96 -3.23
N GLU A 123 -18.02 -1.99 -2.28
CA GLU A 123 -19.39 -2.45 -2.50
C GLU A 123 -20.15 -1.54 -3.48
N ASP A 124 -20.02 -0.22 -3.37
CA ASP A 124 -20.56 0.74 -4.35
C ASP A 124 -19.98 0.50 -5.74
N LYS A 125 -18.65 0.33 -5.85
CA LYS A 125 -18.00 0.02 -7.12
C LYS A 125 -18.50 -1.29 -7.73
N LYS A 126 -18.71 -2.33 -6.92
CA LYS A 126 -19.29 -3.61 -7.38
C LYS A 126 -20.70 -3.39 -7.91
N ALA A 127 -21.57 -2.73 -7.16
CA ALA A 127 -22.95 -2.46 -7.56
C ALA A 127 -23.04 -1.62 -8.86
N ARG A 128 -22.12 -0.66 -9.05
CA ARG A 128 -22.02 0.12 -10.30
C ARG A 128 -21.53 -0.74 -11.46
N ALA A 129 -20.53 -1.58 -11.25
CA ALA A 129 -20.02 -2.50 -12.26
C ALA A 129 -21.09 -3.52 -12.70
N GLU A 130 -21.89 -4.05 -11.77
CA GLU A 130 -23.03 -4.94 -12.03
C GLU A 130 -24.14 -4.27 -12.84
N ARG A 131 -24.35 -2.96 -12.64
CA ARG A 131 -25.27 -2.14 -13.45
C ARG A 131 -24.71 -1.80 -14.84
N GLY A 132 -23.48 -2.21 -15.14
CA GLY A 132 -22.83 -1.99 -16.43
C GLY A 132 -22.12 -0.65 -16.55
N GLU A 133 -21.95 0.10 -15.45
CA GLU A 133 -21.17 1.34 -15.47
C GLU A 133 -19.68 1.05 -15.70
N LYS A 134 -18.96 2.01 -16.31
CA LYS A 134 -17.51 1.93 -16.45
C LYS A 134 -16.85 2.27 -15.12
N VAL A 135 -16.45 1.24 -14.39
CA VAL A 135 -15.67 1.38 -13.15
C VAL A 135 -14.19 1.17 -13.46
N PHE A 136 -13.34 2.07 -12.98
CA PHE A 136 -11.90 1.89 -13.02
C PHE A 136 -11.46 1.03 -11.84
N LEU A 137 -10.78 -0.06 -12.15
CA LEU A 137 -10.18 -0.95 -11.17
C LEU A 137 -8.67 -0.99 -11.43
N PRO A 138 -7.85 -0.32 -10.59
CA PRO A 138 -6.41 -0.44 -10.70
C PRO A 138 -6.04 -1.89 -10.41
N THR A 139 -5.34 -2.51 -11.35
CA THR A 139 -4.75 -3.84 -11.17
C THR A 139 -3.24 -3.71 -11.10
N GLN A 140 -2.60 -4.67 -10.44
CA GLN A 140 -1.15 -4.65 -10.25
C GLN A 140 -0.41 -4.62 -11.60
N ASP A 141 -0.96 -5.29 -12.63
CA ASP A 141 -0.46 -5.27 -14.01
C ASP A 141 -0.54 -3.87 -14.65
N MET A 142 -1.59 -3.11 -14.35
CA MET A 142 -1.75 -1.74 -14.86
C MET A 142 -0.78 -0.76 -14.18
N MET A 143 -0.52 -0.93 -12.88
CA MET A 143 0.50 -0.15 -12.14
C MET A 143 1.92 -0.47 -12.61
N ALA A 144 2.22 -1.74 -12.87
CA ALA A 144 3.51 -2.15 -13.42
C ALA A 144 3.74 -1.58 -14.84
N GLY A 145 2.68 -1.49 -15.65
CA GLY A 145 2.71 -0.83 -16.95
C GLY A 145 2.83 0.70 -16.87
N ALA A 146 2.21 1.34 -15.88
CA ALA A 146 2.26 2.79 -15.67
C ALA A 146 3.61 3.26 -15.10
N MET A 147 4.21 2.51 -14.17
CA MET A 147 5.58 2.74 -13.69
C MET A 147 6.65 2.31 -14.70
N GLY A 148 6.28 1.51 -15.70
CA GLY A 148 7.09 1.22 -16.90
C GLY A 148 6.99 2.26 -18.01
N GLY A 149 6.18 3.32 -17.83
CA GLY A 149 5.89 4.33 -18.85
C GLY A 149 6.84 5.52 -18.81
N GLY A 150 7.92 5.44 -19.59
CA GLY A 150 8.78 6.60 -19.89
C GLY A 150 10.28 6.31 -19.95
N GLY A 151 10.70 5.05 -19.94
CA GLY A 151 12.08 4.71 -20.28
C GLY A 151 12.32 5.01 -21.75
N MET A 152 12.91 6.17 -22.06
CA MET A 152 13.41 6.50 -23.39
C MET A 152 14.09 5.27 -23.99
N ASN A 153 13.71 4.91 -25.23
CA ASN A 153 14.28 3.80 -25.99
C ASN A 153 15.80 3.79 -25.78
N GLN A 154 16.40 2.63 -25.53
CA GLN A 154 17.81 2.49 -25.21
C GLN A 154 18.70 3.21 -26.23
N ASN A 155 18.28 3.24 -27.50
CA ASN A 155 18.93 4.01 -28.56
C ASN A 155 18.84 5.53 -28.37
N THR A 156 17.72 6.06 -27.84
CA THR A 156 17.56 7.48 -27.50
C THR A 156 18.39 7.87 -26.27
N LYS A 157 18.51 7.00 -25.26
CA LYS A 157 19.42 7.23 -24.12
C LYS A 157 20.88 7.27 -24.59
N THR A 158 21.30 6.29 -25.42
CA THR A 158 22.65 6.27 -25.98
C THR A 158 22.92 7.49 -26.84
N LEU A 159 21.96 7.92 -27.68
CA LEU A 159 22.10 9.13 -28.49
C LEU A 159 22.24 10.39 -27.63
N LEU A 160 21.44 10.55 -26.58
CA LEU A 160 21.53 11.69 -25.67
C LEU A 160 22.85 11.74 -24.90
N ILE A 161 23.35 10.59 -24.45
CA ILE A 161 24.66 10.50 -23.80
C ILE A 161 25.77 10.89 -24.79
N ILE A 162 25.72 10.39 -26.03
CA ILE A 162 26.69 10.74 -27.07
C ILE A 162 26.65 12.24 -27.37
N ILE A 163 25.45 12.83 -27.51
CA ILE A 163 25.29 14.28 -27.75
C ILE A 163 25.83 15.08 -26.56
N ALA A 164 25.55 14.67 -25.32
CA ALA A 164 26.04 15.35 -24.13
C ALA A 164 27.57 15.28 -24.02
N VAL A 165 28.17 14.13 -24.31
CA VAL A 165 29.64 13.95 -24.32
C VAL A 165 30.27 14.76 -25.45
N ALA A 166 29.69 14.76 -26.65
CA ALA A 166 30.19 15.56 -27.78
C ALA A 166 30.12 17.07 -27.48
N ALA A 167 29.03 17.54 -26.86
CA ALA A 167 28.88 18.93 -26.45
C ALA A 167 29.89 19.31 -25.35
N ALA A 168 30.12 18.44 -24.37
CA ALA A 168 31.12 18.67 -23.32
C ALA A 168 32.55 18.69 -23.87
N LEU A 169 32.88 17.80 -24.81
CA LEU A 169 34.17 17.79 -25.50
C LEU A 169 34.35 19.02 -26.39
N ALA A 170 33.33 19.43 -27.14
CA ALA A 170 33.37 20.67 -27.91
C ALA A 170 33.56 21.89 -27.00
N PHE A 171 32.84 21.96 -25.87
CA PHE A 171 33.01 23.02 -24.90
C PHE A 171 34.42 23.03 -24.31
N ALA A 172 34.97 21.87 -23.92
CA ALA A 172 36.34 21.76 -23.45
C ALA A 172 37.35 22.20 -24.51
N PHE A 173 37.14 21.82 -25.78
CA PHE A 173 38.02 22.16 -26.89
C PHE A 173 38.02 23.65 -27.26
N PHE A 174 36.88 24.35 -27.11
CA PHE A 174 36.77 25.77 -27.47
C PHE A 174 36.92 26.74 -26.30
N PHE A 175 36.55 26.35 -25.08
CA PHE A 175 36.41 27.27 -23.93
C PHE A 175 37.29 26.94 -22.73
N THR A 176 38.10 25.87 -22.78
CA THR A 176 39.04 25.55 -21.68
C THR A 176 40.50 25.60 -22.14
N PRO A 177 41.46 25.93 -21.25
CA PRO A 177 42.89 25.98 -21.57
C PRO A 177 43.50 24.62 -21.96
N LEU A 178 42.77 23.52 -21.78
CA LEU A 178 43.12 22.19 -22.32
C LEU A 178 42.90 22.10 -23.84
N GLY A 179 41.85 22.75 -24.37
CA GLY A 179 41.55 22.79 -25.79
C GLY A 179 42.58 23.60 -26.60
N THR A 180 43.06 24.71 -26.04
CA THR A 180 44.10 25.54 -26.67
C THR A 180 45.44 24.81 -26.77
N MET A 181 45.80 23.98 -25.77
CA MET A 181 46.98 23.12 -25.82
C MET A 181 46.87 22.04 -26.93
N TYR A 182 45.70 21.41 -27.08
CA TYR A 182 45.49 20.40 -28.14
C TYR A 182 45.48 21.00 -29.56
N LYS A 183 44.91 22.20 -29.75
CA LYS A 183 44.96 22.93 -31.04
C LYS A 183 46.40 23.25 -31.46
N GLN A 184 47.22 23.73 -30.51
CA GLN A 184 48.64 23.98 -30.75
C GLN A 184 49.43 22.70 -31.09
N MET A 185 49.10 21.57 -30.45
CA MET A 185 49.79 20.30 -30.71
C MET A 185 49.42 19.66 -32.07
N LEU A 186 48.20 19.93 -32.58
CA LEU A 186 47.71 19.44 -33.86
C LEU A 186 47.95 20.40 -35.04
N GLY A 187 48.61 21.55 -34.81
CA GLY A 187 48.94 22.52 -35.86
C GLY A 187 47.71 23.20 -36.49
N LEU A 188 46.59 23.23 -35.76
CA LEU A 188 45.38 23.93 -36.18
C LEU A 188 45.39 25.35 -35.59
N PRO A 189 44.99 26.38 -36.35
CA PRO A 189 44.96 27.76 -35.86
C PRO A 189 43.98 27.96 -34.68
#